data_AF-A0A1G3BKW6-F1
#
_entry.id   AF-A0A1G3BKW6-F1
#
_cell.length_a   1.000
_cell.length_b   1.000
_cell.length_c   1.000
_cell.angle_alpha   90.00
_cell.angle_beta   90.00
_cell.angle_gamma   90.00
#
_symmetry.space_group_name_H-M   'P 1'
#
loop_
_entity.id
_entity.type
_entity.pdbx_description
1 polymer ?
#
loop_
_entity_poly.entity_id
_entity_poly.type
_entity_poly.pdbx_seq_one_letter_code
_entity_poly.pdbx_strand_id
1 'polypeptide(L)' 'MKVRIRRSALKKKRVCGFRARMSTRGGRAVIRRRRARGRKI' A
#
# COMPACT_ATOMS: atom_id res chain seq x y z
N MET A 1 -20.13 -15.15 13.47
CA MET A 1 -20.19 -14.28 12.27
C MET A 1 -18.78 -14.15 11.68
N LYS A 2 -18.56 -14.48 10.39
CA LYS A 2 -17.20 -14.45 9.78
C LYS A 2 -16.88 -13.06 9.24
N VAL A 3 -15.84 -12.41 9.76
CA VAL A 3 -15.36 -11.13 9.21
C VAL A 3 -14.80 -11.31 7.80
N ARG A 4 -15.24 -10.47 6.86
CA ARG A 4 -14.87 -10.54 5.42
C ARG A 4 -13.37 -10.34 5.16
N ILE A 5 -12.66 -9.73 6.10
CA ILE A 5 -11.22 -9.48 6.04
C ILE A 5 -10.40 -10.68 6.55
N ARG A 6 -9.94 -11.53 5.63
CA ARG A 6 -8.92 -12.54 5.93
C ARG A 6 -7.54 -11.88 5.95
N ARG A 7 -6.88 -11.82 7.11
CA ARG A 7 -5.57 -11.18 7.28
C ARG A 7 -4.45 -12.13 6.86
N SER A 8 -3.79 -11.85 5.73
CA SER A 8 -2.55 -12.51 5.34
C SER A 8 -1.46 -11.47 5.15
N ALA A 9 -0.36 -11.58 5.91
CA ALA A 9 0.77 -10.67 5.83
C ALA A 9 1.43 -10.69 4.44
N LEU A 10 1.52 -11.87 3.83
CA LEU A 10 2.08 -12.05 2.49
C LEU A 10 1.26 -11.29 1.43
N LYS A 11 -0.08 -11.47 1.45
CA LYS A 11 -0.98 -10.77 0.51
C LYS A 11 -0.92 -9.26 0.71
N LYS A 12 -0.88 -8.78 1.96
CA LYS A 12 -0.78 -7.35 2.27
C LYS A 12 0.49 -6.73 1.70
N LYS A 13 1.65 -7.37 1.88
CA LYS A 13 2.94 -6.87 1.36
C LYS A 13 2.98 -6.86 -0.18
N ARG A 14 2.45 -7.90 -0.84
CA ARG A 14 2.43 -7.99 -2.31
C ARG A 14 1.50 -6.95 -2.95
N VAL A 15 0.33 -6.69 -2.36
CA VAL A 15 -0.67 -5.77 -2.94
C VAL A 15 -0.39 -4.31 -2.56
N CYS A 16 -0.08 -4.04 -1.30
CA CYS A 16 -0.01 -2.67 -0.77
C CYS A 16 1.39 -2.20 -0.37
N GLY A 17 2.42 -3.06 -0.47
CA GLY A 17 3.78 -2.74 -0.05
C GLY A 17 4.48 -1.71 -0.92
N PHE A 18 5.61 -1.17 -0.40
CA PHE A 18 6.38 -0.12 -1.07
C PHE A 18 6.80 -0.51 -2.50
N ARG A 19 7.35 -1.73 -2.68
CA ARG A 19 7.79 -2.22 -4.00
C ARG A 19 6.64 -2.27 -5.01
N ALA A 20 5.45 -2.73 -4.60
CA ALA A 20 4.25 -2.78 -5.43
C ALA A 20 3.74 -1.38 -5.81
N ARG A 21 3.93 -0.39 -4.94
CA ARG A 21 3.63 1.01 -5.26
C ARG A 21 4.65 1.61 -6.24
N MET A 22 5.92 1.22 -6.14
CA MET A 22 6.97 1.75 -7.02
C MET A 22 6.92 1.21 -8.45
N SER A 23 6.38 0.01 -8.67
CA SER A 23 6.30 -0.61 -10.00
C SER A 23 5.37 0.14 -10.97
N THR A 24 4.32 0.80 -10.48
CA THR A 24 3.32 1.47 -11.32
C THR A 24 3.40 3.00 -11.21
N ARG A 25 3.07 3.71 -12.29
CA ARG A 25 2.99 5.19 -12.30
C ARG A 25 2.01 5.71 -11.24
N GLY A 26 0.85 5.07 -11.13
CA GLY A 26 -0.17 5.43 -10.14
C GLY A 26 0.30 5.21 -8.70
N GLY A 27 1.00 4.10 -8.43
CA GLY A 27 1.55 3.82 -7.10
C GLY A 27 2.63 4.83 -6.68
N ARG A 28 3.50 5.25 -7.60
CA ARG A 28 4.48 6.34 -7.36
C ARG A 28 3.77 7.66 -7.01
N ALA A 29 2.68 7.99 -7.71
CA ALA A 29 1.89 9.18 -7.41
C ALA A 29 1.25 9.13 -6.00
N VAL A 30 0.81 7.95 -5.55
CA VAL A 30 0.30 7.76 -4.18
C VAL A 30 1.38 8.06 -3.14
N ILE A 31 2.59 7.53 -3.32
CA ILE A 31 3.72 7.79 -2.41
C ILE A 31 4.06 9.28 -2.39
N ARG A 32 4.14 9.92 -3.56
CA ARG A 32 4.39 11.37 -3.66
C ARG A 32 3.37 12.19 -2.89
N ARG A 33 2.07 11.89 -3.03
CA ARG A 33 1.01 12.56 -2.25
C ARG A 33 1.12 12.31 -0.75
N ARG A 34 1.48 11.09 -0.33
CA ARG A 34 1.67 10.78 1.10
C ARG A 34 2.84 11.57 1.70
N ARG A 35 3.95 11.66 0.96
CA ARG A 35 5.14 12.45 1.35
C ARG A 35 4.82 13.95 1.40
N ALA A 36 4.15 14.49 0.39
CA ALA A 36 3.73 15.89 0.37
C ALA A 36 2.82 16.26 1.55
N ARG A 37 1.96 15.33 1.98
CA ARG A 37 1.12 15.50 3.17
C ARG A 37 1.85 15.25 4.50
N GLY A 38 3.13 14.88 4.49
CA GLY A 38 3.91 14.58 5.69
C GLY A 38 3.44 13.32 6.44
N ARG A 39 2.75 12.38 5.78
CA ARG A 39 2.30 11.15 6.46
C ARG A 39 3.51 10.26 6.74
N LYS A 40 3.82 10.06 8.03
CA LYS A 40 4.78 9.05 8.48
C LYS A 40 4.29 7.68 7.98
N ILE A 41 5.09 7.04 7.13
CA ILE A 41 4.89 5.67 6.64
C ILE A 41 5.58 4.74 7.62
#